data_AF-A0A2W5TLV8-F1
#
_entry.id   AF-A0A2W5TLV8-F1
#
_cell.length_a   1.000
_cell.length_b   1.000
_cell.length_c   1.000
_cell.angle_alpha   90.00
_cell.angle_beta   90.00
_cell.angle_gamma   90.00
#
_symmetry.space_group_name_H-M   'P 1'
#
loop_
_entity.id
_entity.type
_entity.pdbx_description
1 polymer ?
#
loop_
_entity_poly.entity_id
_entity_poly.type
_entity_poly.pdbx_seq_one_letter_code
_entity_poly.pdbx_strand_id
1 'polypeptide(L)'
;MQVRLKDAERLANHADDLLNEAQAAADAAQPEKLQRALDAAKKDLNDKDFSLVAGAHDYLDRYNELSGRVPTVKQDREHRDLVAKIDAARTQLTPKVQAFNDAAAASNPSAPGASVITDVEAKSKELADALAPQLALINSTPEGAQWVKTQQDAMAKAGEAATRGKKGVAFLEGPVAAWREGLALQTAAKGKATPAEKEQSLLAAKEKLVSCATAAKTFADDKSISALAFTVPEGKPLTPTQLVGTCQKALKPVEVELKAAQKKLKKK
;
A
#
# COMPACT_ATOMS: atom_id res chain seq x y z
N MET A 1 34.82 -61.45 32.27
CA MET A 1 33.40 -61.00 32.31
C MET A 1 33.27 -59.59 32.89
N GLN A 2 33.84 -59.28 34.06
CA GLN A 2 33.77 -57.94 34.67
C GLN A 2 34.34 -56.79 33.81
N VAL A 3 35.43 -56.99 33.07
CA VAL A 3 36.02 -55.94 32.20
C VAL A 3 35.08 -55.56 31.06
N ARG A 4 34.50 -56.56 30.38
CA ARG A 4 33.51 -56.35 29.29
C ARG A 4 32.24 -55.67 29.78
N LEU A 5 31.81 -55.95 31.02
CA LEU A 5 30.66 -55.29 31.62
C LEU A 5 30.94 -53.79 31.89
N LYS A 6 32.12 -53.46 32.43
CA LYS A 6 32.54 -52.06 32.64
C LYS A 6 32.69 -51.30 31.32
N ASP A 7 33.22 -51.96 30.29
CA ASP A 7 33.32 -51.37 28.95
C ASP A 7 31.92 -51.12 28.36
N ALA A 8 30.98 -52.05 28.54
CA ALA A 8 29.58 -51.91 28.14
C ALA A 8 28.87 -50.75 28.88
N GLU A 9 29.06 -50.62 30.19
CA GLU A 9 28.53 -49.50 30.99
C GLU A 9 29.11 -48.14 30.54
N ARG A 10 30.40 -48.08 30.19
CA ARG A 10 31.01 -46.86 29.64
C ARG A 10 30.39 -46.50 28.28
N LEU A 11 30.20 -47.48 27.41
CA LEU A 11 29.52 -47.29 26.12
C LEU A 11 28.08 -46.81 26.32
N ALA A 12 27.35 -47.36 27.29
CA ALA A 12 26.00 -46.93 27.64
C ALA A 12 25.94 -45.46 28.08
N ASN A 13 26.84 -45.04 28.97
CA ASN A 13 26.89 -43.66 29.43
C ASN A 13 27.20 -42.69 28.28
N HIS A 14 28.17 -43.03 27.43
CA HIS A 14 28.53 -42.19 26.28
C HIS A 14 27.42 -42.15 25.22
N ALA A 15 26.75 -43.27 24.97
CA ALA A 15 25.58 -43.32 24.09
C ALA A 15 24.43 -42.48 24.66
N ASP A 16 24.20 -42.50 25.98
CA ASP A 16 23.17 -41.66 26.61
C ASP A 16 23.46 -40.17 26.41
N ASP A 17 24.69 -39.74 26.66
CA ASP A 17 25.13 -38.36 26.44
C ASP A 17 24.89 -37.93 24.98
N LEU A 18 25.24 -38.78 24.01
CA LEU A 18 25.01 -38.51 22.59
C LEU A 18 23.52 -38.47 22.22
N LEU A 19 22.68 -39.33 22.81
CA LEU A 19 21.23 -39.29 22.61
C LEU A 19 20.59 -38.06 23.28
N ASN A 20 21.11 -37.60 24.41
CA ASN A 20 20.73 -36.35 25.05
C ASN A 20 21.11 -35.14 24.17
N GLU A 21 22.32 -35.14 23.58
CA GLU A 21 22.73 -34.13 22.60
C GLU A 21 21.89 -34.14 21.34
N ALA A 22 21.55 -35.33 20.82
CA ALA A 22 20.67 -35.51 19.67
C ALA A 22 19.28 -34.95 19.97
N GLN A 23 18.69 -35.26 21.13
CA GLN A 23 17.41 -34.68 21.55
C GLN A 23 17.48 -33.14 21.61
N ALA A 24 18.50 -32.58 22.26
CA ALA A 24 18.67 -31.13 22.32
C ALA A 24 18.83 -30.50 20.92
N ALA A 25 19.53 -31.17 20.00
CA ALA A 25 19.67 -30.72 18.62
C ALA A 25 18.34 -30.82 17.84
N ALA A 26 17.55 -31.87 18.05
CA ALA A 26 16.22 -32.00 17.47
C ALA A 26 15.30 -30.87 17.93
N ASP A 27 15.28 -30.57 19.24
CA ASP A 27 14.44 -29.53 19.83
C ASP A 27 14.89 -28.12 19.42
N ALA A 28 16.20 -27.93 19.18
CA ALA A 28 16.76 -26.70 18.62
C ALA A 28 16.63 -26.58 17.09
N ALA A 29 16.03 -27.56 16.42
CA ALA A 29 15.93 -27.66 14.96
C ALA A 29 17.30 -27.58 14.24
N GLN A 30 18.30 -28.32 14.74
CA GLN A 30 19.67 -28.37 14.21
C GLN A 30 19.93 -29.73 13.52
N PRO A 31 19.49 -29.93 12.26
CA PRO A 31 19.51 -31.24 11.61
C PRO A 31 20.91 -31.84 11.45
N GLU A 32 21.93 -31.01 11.19
CA GLU A 32 23.32 -31.50 11.09
C GLU A 32 23.87 -31.97 12.43
N LYS A 33 23.58 -31.25 13.52
CA LYS A 33 24.03 -31.62 14.85
C LYS A 33 23.32 -32.89 15.33
N LEU A 34 22.02 -32.99 15.08
CA LEU A 34 21.22 -34.19 15.32
C LEU A 34 21.81 -35.40 14.58
N GLN A 35 22.06 -35.28 13.27
CA GLN A 35 22.62 -36.38 12.48
C GLN A 35 24.00 -36.80 12.97
N ARG A 36 24.90 -35.85 13.29
CA ARG A 36 26.23 -36.17 13.80
C ARG A 36 26.18 -36.89 15.15
N ALA A 37 25.32 -36.44 16.07
CA ALA A 37 25.14 -37.07 17.38
C ALA A 37 24.57 -38.50 17.24
N LEU A 38 23.60 -38.70 16.34
CA LEU A 38 23.05 -40.02 16.03
C LEU A 38 24.08 -40.95 15.38
N ASP A 39 24.86 -40.46 14.41
CA ASP A 39 25.91 -41.24 13.75
C ASP A 39 27.01 -41.68 14.74
N ALA A 40 27.30 -40.86 15.75
CA ALA A 40 28.19 -41.19 16.84
C ALA A 40 27.56 -42.22 17.80
N ALA A 41 26.32 -41.99 18.26
CA ALA A 41 25.61 -42.91 19.16
C ALA A 41 25.46 -44.30 18.53
N LYS A 42 25.17 -44.35 17.22
CA LYS A 42 25.08 -45.58 16.45
C LYS A 42 26.34 -46.45 16.54
N LYS A 43 27.53 -45.86 16.66
CA LYS A 43 28.77 -46.64 16.79
C LYS A 43 28.83 -47.39 18.11
N ASP A 44 28.44 -46.72 19.19
CA ASP A 44 28.45 -47.30 20.54
C ASP A 44 27.33 -48.33 20.72
N LEU A 45 26.13 -48.02 20.20
CA LEU A 45 24.96 -48.92 20.26
C LEU A 45 25.15 -50.20 19.44
N ASN A 46 25.97 -50.19 18.40
CA ASN A 46 26.28 -51.37 17.58
C ASN A 46 27.53 -52.13 18.05
N ASP A 47 28.19 -51.69 19.13
CA ASP A 47 29.29 -52.46 19.70
C ASP A 47 28.76 -53.80 20.23
N LYS A 48 29.50 -54.87 19.98
CA LYS A 48 29.15 -56.24 20.41
C LYS A 48 28.91 -56.34 21.92
N ASP A 49 29.62 -55.54 22.72
CA ASP A 49 29.55 -55.57 24.17
C ASP A 49 28.37 -54.73 24.71
N PHE A 50 27.77 -53.86 23.88
CA PHE A 50 26.59 -53.06 24.26
C PHE A 50 25.38 -53.93 24.62
N SER A 51 25.26 -55.12 24.03
CA SER A 51 24.20 -56.09 24.34
C SER A 51 24.22 -56.60 25.79
N LEU A 52 25.32 -56.39 26.52
CA LEU A 52 25.47 -56.76 27.93
C LEU A 52 24.89 -55.70 28.89
N VAL A 53 24.50 -54.52 28.38
CA VAL A 53 23.92 -53.42 29.15
C VAL A 53 22.47 -53.74 29.53
N ALA A 54 22.13 -53.58 30.82
CA ALA A 54 20.74 -53.66 31.26
C ALA A 54 19.91 -52.53 30.63
N GLY A 55 18.80 -52.86 29.99
CA GLY A 55 17.97 -51.84 29.31
C GLY A 55 18.51 -51.40 27.94
N ALA A 56 19.43 -52.15 27.31
CA ALA A 56 19.97 -51.82 25.97
C ALA A 56 18.89 -51.53 24.91
N HIS A 57 17.69 -52.12 25.04
CA HIS A 57 16.55 -51.87 24.16
C HIS A 57 16.02 -50.44 24.27
N ASP A 58 15.98 -49.85 25.47
CA ASP A 58 15.51 -48.48 25.69
C ASP A 58 16.37 -47.46 24.92
N TYR A 59 17.69 -47.69 24.89
CA TYR A 59 18.63 -46.86 24.12
C TYR A 59 18.41 -46.99 22.60
N LEU A 60 18.17 -48.21 22.11
CA LEU A 60 17.88 -48.47 20.70
C LEU A 60 16.54 -47.86 20.27
N ASP A 61 15.51 -47.95 21.10
CA ASP A 61 14.20 -47.35 20.85
C ASP A 61 14.31 -45.84 20.77
N ARG A 62 15.02 -45.21 21.72
CA ARG A 62 15.28 -43.76 21.72
C ARG A 62 16.10 -43.31 20.51
N TYR A 63 17.11 -44.09 20.11
CA TYR A 63 17.86 -43.84 18.87
C TYR A 63 16.95 -43.89 17.64
N ASN A 64 16.09 -44.90 17.53
CA ASN A 64 15.18 -45.07 16.39
C ASN A 64 14.16 -43.93 16.32
N GLU A 65 13.61 -43.51 17.46
CA GLU A 65 12.70 -42.36 17.55
C GLU A 65 13.38 -41.07 17.03
N LEU A 66 14.56 -40.75 17.57
CA LEU A 66 15.32 -39.55 17.18
C LEU A 66 15.78 -39.59 15.72
N SER A 67 16.21 -40.75 15.24
CA SER A 67 16.56 -40.95 13.83
C SER A 67 15.34 -40.78 12.92
N GLY A 68 14.16 -41.21 13.35
CA GLY A 68 12.90 -41.01 12.64
C GLY A 68 12.49 -39.53 12.55
N ARG A 69 12.93 -38.68 13.49
CA ARG A 69 12.66 -37.23 13.50
C ARG A 69 13.55 -36.42 12.57
N VAL A 70 14.67 -36.96 12.06
CA VAL A 70 15.63 -36.22 11.21
C VAL A 70 14.96 -35.53 10.01
N PRO A 71 14.08 -36.19 9.21
CA PRO A 71 13.41 -35.53 8.09
C PRO A 71 12.53 -34.35 8.53
N THR A 72 11.78 -34.51 9.62
CA THR A 72 10.93 -33.45 10.17
C THR A 72 11.76 -32.26 10.67
N VAL A 73 12.86 -32.53 11.38
CA VAL A 73 13.78 -31.47 11.86
C VAL A 73 14.42 -30.69 10.71
N LYS A 74 14.72 -31.35 9.58
CA LYS A 74 15.17 -30.67 8.35
C LYS A 74 14.09 -29.76 7.78
N GLN A 75 12.86 -30.26 7.64
CA GLN A 75 11.74 -29.47 7.13
C GLN A 75 11.43 -28.27 8.04
N ASP A 76 11.43 -28.46 9.37
CA ASP A 76 11.22 -27.39 10.33
C ASP A 76 12.30 -26.30 10.22
N ARG A 77 13.56 -26.72 10.01
CA ARG A 77 14.67 -25.78 9.82
C ARG A 77 14.50 -24.98 8.52
N GLU A 78 14.22 -25.66 7.42
CA GLU A 78 13.97 -25.02 6.11
C GLU A 78 12.80 -24.04 6.18
N HIS A 79 11.72 -24.44 6.85
CA HIS A 79 10.56 -23.57 7.09
C HIS A 79 10.94 -22.34 7.92
N ARG A 80 11.67 -22.50 9.03
CA ARG A 80 12.15 -21.37 9.85
C ARG A 80 13.04 -20.42 9.05
N ASP A 81 13.96 -20.96 8.26
CA ASP A 81 14.86 -20.16 7.42
C ASP A 81 14.08 -19.43 6.31
N LEU A 82 13.03 -20.04 5.75
CA LEU A 82 12.13 -19.39 4.79
C LEU A 82 11.34 -18.24 5.43
N VAL A 83 10.73 -18.48 6.59
CA VAL A 83 10.00 -17.44 7.35
C VAL A 83 10.92 -16.27 7.69
N ALA A 84 12.14 -16.54 8.17
CA ALA A 84 13.12 -15.50 8.47
C ALA A 84 13.49 -14.65 7.23
N LYS A 85 13.62 -15.27 6.05
CA LYS A 85 13.85 -14.55 4.78
C LYS A 85 12.66 -13.68 4.38
N ILE A 86 11.44 -14.21 4.54
CA ILE A 86 10.21 -13.46 4.26
C ILE A 86 10.08 -12.25 5.20
N ASP A 87 10.33 -12.44 6.49
CA ASP A 87 10.27 -11.36 7.47
C ASP A 87 11.33 -10.29 7.19
N ALA A 88 12.57 -10.68 6.84
CA ALA A 88 13.60 -9.74 6.44
C ALA A 88 13.19 -8.92 5.18
N ALA A 89 12.60 -9.57 4.18
CA ALA A 89 12.08 -8.88 3.00
C ALA A 89 10.95 -7.90 3.36
N ARG A 90 10.04 -8.29 4.27
CA ARG A 90 8.96 -7.41 4.75
C ARG A 90 9.51 -6.22 5.53
N THR A 91 10.52 -6.40 6.39
CA THR A 91 11.19 -5.30 7.10
C THR A 91 11.80 -4.28 6.15
N GLN A 92 12.39 -4.73 5.02
CA GLN A 92 12.89 -3.81 3.99
C GLN A 92 11.77 -3.02 3.31
N LEU A 93 10.59 -3.62 3.16
CA LEU A 93 9.42 -2.99 2.53
C LEU A 93 8.62 -2.10 3.49
N THR A 94 8.68 -2.33 4.80
CA THR A 94 7.95 -1.56 5.84
C THR A 94 8.04 -0.05 5.65
N PRO A 95 9.22 0.58 5.50
CA PRO A 95 9.29 2.04 5.32
C PRO A 95 8.62 2.53 4.03
N LYS A 96 8.63 1.72 2.96
CA LYS A 96 7.96 2.06 1.69
C LYS A 96 6.45 1.94 1.80
N VAL A 97 5.97 0.89 2.47
CA VAL A 97 4.54 0.73 2.79
C VAL A 97 4.05 1.90 3.64
N GLN A 98 4.82 2.28 4.67
CA GLN A 98 4.45 3.42 5.52
C GLN A 98 4.41 4.73 4.73
N ALA A 99 5.45 5.02 3.94
CA ALA A 99 5.48 6.24 3.12
C ALA A 99 4.32 6.30 2.11
N PHE A 100 3.95 5.16 1.51
CA PHE A 100 2.76 5.07 0.65
C PHE A 100 1.47 5.35 1.43
N ASN A 101 1.30 4.73 2.61
CA ASN A 101 0.11 4.91 3.44
C ASN A 101 -0.03 6.37 3.92
N ASP A 102 1.06 7.01 4.31
CA ASP A 102 1.07 8.41 4.74
C ASP A 102 0.68 9.34 3.59
N ALA A 103 1.25 9.12 2.38
CA ALA A 103 0.86 9.88 1.19
C ALA A 103 -0.62 9.67 0.84
N ALA A 104 -1.09 8.42 0.88
CA ALA A 104 -2.49 8.08 0.60
C ALA A 104 -3.46 8.71 1.62
N ALA A 105 -3.08 8.74 2.90
CA ALA A 105 -3.86 9.37 3.97
C ALA A 105 -3.93 10.90 3.85
N ALA A 106 -2.86 11.53 3.33
CA ALA A 106 -2.83 12.97 3.07
C ALA A 106 -3.74 13.41 1.92
N SER A 107 -4.16 12.48 1.04
CA SER A 107 -5.03 12.77 -0.09
C SER A 107 -6.48 13.02 0.35
N ASN A 108 -6.94 14.29 0.27
CA ASN A 108 -8.34 14.66 0.46
C ASN A 108 -9.09 14.68 -0.88
N PRO A 109 -10.09 13.79 -1.10
CA PRO A 109 -10.86 13.76 -2.34
C PRO A 109 -11.66 15.05 -2.64
N SER A 110 -12.06 15.79 -1.60
CA SER A 110 -12.87 17.00 -1.70
C SER A 110 -12.04 18.29 -1.81
N ALA A 111 -10.73 18.20 -1.56
CA ALA A 111 -9.77 19.29 -1.75
C ALA A 111 -8.46 18.71 -2.30
N PRO A 112 -8.49 18.12 -3.52
CA PRO A 112 -7.33 17.43 -4.04
C PRO A 112 -6.22 18.42 -4.38
N GLY A 113 -5.02 18.20 -3.83
CA GLY A 113 -3.81 18.93 -4.20
C GLY A 113 -3.03 18.17 -5.28
N ALA A 114 -2.64 18.85 -6.36
CA ALA A 114 -1.87 18.24 -7.46
C ALA A 114 -0.56 17.61 -6.97
N SER A 115 0.13 18.25 -6.02
CA SER A 115 1.35 17.73 -5.40
C SER A 115 1.10 16.45 -4.60
N VAL A 116 0.01 16.38 -3.84
CA VAL A 116 -0.36 15.20 -3.02
C VAL A 116 -0.68 14.00 -3.91
N ILE A 117 -1.42 14.21 -5.00
CA ILE A 117 -1.71 13.16 -6.00
C ILE A 117 -0.42 12.62 -6.60
N THR A 118 0.49 13.53 -7.00
CA THR A 118 1.78 13.15 -7.59
C THR A 118 2.63 12.36 -6.61
N ASP A 119 2.62 12.74 -5.34
CA ASP A 119 3.33 12.02 -4.27
C ASP A 119 2.74 10.62 -4.05
N VAL A 120 1.41 10.47 -4.00
CA VAL A 120 0.75 9.14 -3.93
C VAL A 120 1.16 8.24 -5.09
N GLU A 121 1.18 8.76 -6.32
CA GLU A 121 1.58 7.99 -7.50
C GLU A 121 3.07 7.61 -7.46
N ALA A 122 3.93 8.52 -7.02
CA ALA A 122 5.36 8.27 -6.85
C ALA A 122 5.60 7.19 -5.79
N LYS A 123 4.98 7.30 -4.60
CA LYS A 123 5.14 6.32 -3.51
C LYS A 123 4.52 4.97 -3.84
N SER A 124 3.40 4.95 -4.55
CA SER A 124 2.81 3.71 -5.08
C SER A 124 3.77 3.00 -6.04
N LYS A 125 4.38 3.75 -6.96
CA LYS A 125 5.40 3.20 -7.87
C LYS A 125 6.64 2.72 -7.14
N GLU A 126 7.18 3.51 -6.21
CA GLU A 126 8.32 3.09 -5.39
C GLU A 126 8.06 1.78 -4.63
N LEU A 127 6.85 1.62 -4.07
CA LEU A 127 6.45 0.39 -3.38
C LEU A 127 6.33 -0.78 -4.37
N ALA A 128 5.71 -0.57 -5.54
CA ALA A 128 5.57 -1.61 -6.56
C ALA A 128 6.94 -2.09 -7.07
N ASP A 129 7.85 -1.16 -7.37
CA ASP A 129 9.20 -1.47 -7.85
C ASP A 129 10.02 -2.22 -6.78
N ALA A 130 9.88 -1.87 -5.51
CA ALA A 130 10.55 -2.55 -4.40
C ALA A 130 9.93 -3.94 -4.11
N LEU A 131 8.61 -4.09 -4.28
CA LEU A 131 7.89 -5.33 -4.03
C LEU A 131 8.16 -6.38 -5.12
N ALA A 132 8.24 -5.95 -6.39
CA ALA A 132 8.41 -6.81 -7.55
C ALA A 132 9.50 -7.90 -7.41
N PRO A 133 10.76 -7.59 -7.02
CA PRO A 133 11.81 -8.60 -6.87
C PRO A 133 11.57 -9.55 -5.69
N GLN A 134 10.75 -9.17 -4.71
CA GLN A 134 10.47 -9.97 -3.50
C GLN A 134 9.20 -10.83 -3.64
N LEU A 135 8.40 -10.62 -4.69
CA LEU A 135 7.09 -11.27 -4.85
C LEU A 135 7.16 -12.79 -4.77
N ALA A 136 8.10 -13.43 -5.48
CA ALA A 136 8.20 -14.89 -5.52
C ALA A 136 8.52 -15.48 -4.14
N LEU A 137 9.41 -14.82 -3.39
CA LEU A 137 9.78 -15.22 -2.03
C LEU A 137 8.61 -15.03 -1.06
N ILE A 138 7.95 -13.87 -1.07
CA ILE A 138 6.87 -13.59 -0.13
C ILE A 138 5.63 -14.44 -0.45
N ASN A 139 5.34 -14.71 -1.73
CA ASN A 139 4.21 -15.54 -2.13
C ASN A 139 4.42 -17.04 -1.91
N SER A 140 5.61 -17.48 -1.47
CA SER A 140 5.84 -18.90 -1.19
C SER A 140 5.11 -19.41 0.04
N THR A 141 4.52 -18.52 0.85
CA THR A 141 3.64 -18.86 1.97
C THR A 141 2.25 -18.23 1.83
N PRO A 142 1.19 -18.86 2.34
CA PRO A 142 -0.16 -18.30 2.30
C PRO A 142 -0.27 -16.92 2.99
N GLU A 143 0.39 -16.74 4.13
CA GLU A 143 0.38 -15.50 4.90
C GLU A 143 1.08 -14.37 4.14
N GLY A 144 2.20 -14.68 3.47
CA GLY A 144 2.93 -13.73 2.64
C GLY A 144 2.11 -13.33 1.41
N ALA A 145 1.48 -14.30 0.73
CA ALA A 145 0.60 -14.01 -0.40
C ALA A 145 -0.58 -13.11 -0.04
N GLN A 146 -1.22 -13.35 1.12
CA GLN A 146 -2.30 -12.50 1.63
C GLN A 146 -1.82 -11.08 1.94
N TRP A 147 -0.60 -10.94 2.45
CA TRP A 147 -0.01 -9.63 2.71
C TRP A 147 0.28 -8.86 1.42
N VAL A 148 0.88 -9.51 0.42
CA VAL A 148 1.12 -8.91 -0.91
C VAL A 148 -0.18 -8.41 -1.52
N LYS A 149 -1.22 -9.24 -1.50
CA LYS A 149 -2.54 -8.88 -2.02
C LYS A 149 -3.10 -7.63 -1.32
N THR A 150 -2.96 -7.55 -0.01
CA THR A 150 -3.39 -6.38 0.77
C THR A 150 -2.71 -5.09 0.29
N GLN A 151 -1.40 -5.15 0.00
CA GLN A 151 -0.67 -3.99 -0.52
C GLN A 151 -1.09 -3.63 -1.95
N GLN A 152 -1.29 -4.64 -2.81
CA GLN A 152 -1.76 -4.43 -4.19
C GLN A 152 -3.16 -3.81 -4.24
N ASP A 153 -4.08 -4.30 -3.41
CA ASP A 153 -5.44 -3.74 -3.30
C ASP A 153 -5.41 -2.29 -2.78
N ALA A 154 -4.52 -1.98 -1.84
CA ALA A 154 -4.33 -0.62 -1.35
C ALA A 154 -3.77 0.31 -2.45
N MET A 155 -2.75 -0.12 -3.19
CA MET A 155 -2.20 0.62 -4.33
C MET A 155 -3.24 0.85 -5.43
N ALA A 156 -4.07 -0.15 -5.75
CA ALA A 156 -5.15 -0.02 -6.72
C ALA A 156 -6.19 1.03 -6.28
N LYS A 157 -6.66 0.94 -5.02
CA LYS A 157 -7.59 1.93 -4.45
C LYS A 157 -7.01 3.34 -4.43
N ALA A 158 -5.73 3.48 -4.10
CA ALA A 158 -5.05 4.77 -4.14
C ALA A 158 -4.92 5.31 -5.58
N GLY A 159 -4.65 4.45 -6.57
CA GLY A 159 -4.64 4.83 -7.98
C GLY A 159 -5.99 5.32 -8.49
N GLU A 160 -7.08 4.67 -8.09
CA GLU A 160 -8.45 5.14 -8.38
C GLU A 160 -8.75 6.49 -7.69
N ALA A 161 -8.29 6.66 -6.45
CA ALA A 161 -8.43 7.92 -5.72
C ALA A 161 -7.61 9.04 -6.35
N ALA A 162 -6.37 8.78 -6.77
CA ALA A 162 -5.50 9.71 -7.47
C ALA A 162 -6.10 10.15 -8.81
N THR A 163 -6.65 9.21 -9.57
CA THR A 163 -7.36 9.50 -10.84
C THR A 163 -8.55 10.43 -10.60
N ARG A 164 -9.38 10.15 -9.58
CA ARG A 164 -10.47 11.04 -9.18
C ARG A 164 -9.97 12.40 -8.71
N GLY A 165 -8.89 12.43 -7.93
CA GLY A 165 -8.23 13.64 -7.48
C GLY A 165 -7.79 14.52 -8.65
N LYS A 166 -7.17 13.95 -9.69
CA LYS A 166 -6.74 14.70 -10.89
C LYS A 166 -7.91 15.36 -11.59
N LYS A 167 -9.04 14.66 -11.72
CA LYS A 167 -10.27 15.24 -12.25
C LYS A 167 -10.81 16.36 -11.36
N GLY A 168 -10.72 16.20 -10.04
CA GLY A 168 -11.07 17.24 -9.07
C GLY A 168 -10.19 18.49 -9.17
N VAL A 169 -8.88 18.33 -9.34
CA VAL A 169 -7.95 19.43 -9.63
C VAL A 169 -8.35 20.13 -10.92
N ALA A 170 -8.57 19.39 -12.01
CA ALA A 170 -9.02 19.97 -13.28
C ALA A 170 -10.37 20.69 -13.17
N PHE A 171 -11.28 20.22 -12.32
CA PHE A 171 -12.54 20.89 -12.02
C PHE A 171 -12.31 22.24 -11.28
N LEU A 172 -11.39 22.25 -10.31
CA LEU A 172 -11.03 23.45 -9.55
C LEU A 172 -10.27 24.49 -10.40
N GLU A 173 -9.32 24.03 -11.22
CA GLU A 173 -8.48 24.89 -12.07
C GLU A 173 -9.18 25.33 -13.36
N GLY A 174 -10.20 24.60 -13.81
CA GLY A 174 -10.98 24.95 -15.00
C GLY A 174 -12.29 25.66 -14.66
N PRO A 175 -13.42 24.93 -14.55
CA PRO A 175 -14.73 25.52 -14.30
C PRO A 175 -14.81 26.48 -13.11
N VAL A 176 -14.23 26.13 -11.97
CA VAL A 176 -14.28 26.96 -10.76
C VAL A 176 -13.44 28.23 -10.92
N ALA A 177 -12.24 28.13 -11.51
CA ALA A 177 -11.41 29.30 -11.81
C ALA A 177 -12.13 30.25 -12.80
N ALA A 178 -12.73 29.71 -13.87
CA ALA A 178 -13.50 30.49 -14.85
C ALA A 178 -14.70 31.19 -14.20
N TRP A 179 -15.39 30.54 -13.26
CA TRP A 179 -16.45 31.17 -12.48
C TRP A 179 -15.94 32.38 -11.68
N ARG A 180 -14.84 32.22 -10.95
CA ARG A 180 -14.24 33.29 -10.14
C ARG A 180 -13.76 34.46 -11.01
N GLU A 181 -13.08 34.17 -12.11
CA GLU A 181 -12.65 35.19 -13.07
C GLU A 181 -13.84 35.95 -13.66
N GLY A 182 -14.92 35.24 -14.02
CA GLY A 182 -16.15 35.86 -14.52
C GLY A 182 -16.79 36.82 -13.52
N LEU A 183 -16.87 36.44 -12.25
CA LEU A 183 -17.38 37.30 -11.17
C LEU A 183 -16.47 38.51 -10.90
N ALA A 184 -15.15 38.31 -10.95
CA ALA A 184 -14.18 39.39 -10.78
C ALA A 184 -14.30 40.42 -11.92
N LEU A 185 -14.41 39.96 -13.17
CA LEU A 185 -14.61 40.82 -14.34
C LEU A 185 -15.94 41.57 -14.31
N GLN A 186 -17.03 40.91 -13.89
CA GLN A 186 -18.32 41.57 -13.67
C GLN A 186 -18.20 42.67 -12.61
N THR A 187 -17.50 42.40 -11.51
CA THR A 187 -17.30 43.38 -10.44
C THR A 187 -16.44 44.54 -10.93
N ALA A 188 -15.35 44.27 -11.65
CA ALA A 188 -14.50 45.29 -12.25
C ALA A 188 -15.24 46.18 -13.25
N ALA A 189 -16.19 45.62 -14.02
CA ALA A 189 -17.00 46.37 -14.97
C ALA A 189 -17.84 47.48 -14.31
N LYS A 190 -18.17 47.35 -13.02
CA LYS A 190 -18.90 48.40 -12.27
C LYS A 190 -18.05 49.65 -12.06
N GLY A 191 -16.73 49.51 -11.98
CA GLY A 191 -15.79 50.61 -11.78
C GLY A 191 -15.24 51.25 -13.06
N LYS A 192 -15.65 50.78 -14.25
CA LYS A 192 -15.18 51.34 -15.53
C LYS A 192 -15.85 52.68 -15.85
N ALA A 193 -15.05 53.67 -16.24
CA ALA A 193 -15.50 55.04 -16.47
C ALA A 193 -16.26 55.18 -17.79
N THR A 194 -15.84 54.47 -18.84
CA THR A 194 -16.50 54.56 -20.16
C THR A 194 -17.46 53.39 -20.41
N PRO A 195 -18.56 53.64 -21.16
CA PRO A 195 -19.46 52.57 -21.60
C PRO A 195 -18.77 51.47 -22.43
N ALA A 196 -17.72 51.81 -23.20
CA ALA A 196 -16.97 50.88 -24.03
C ALA A 196 -16.12 49.92 -23.19
N GLU A 197 -15.35 50.43 -22.22
CA GLU A 197 -14.57 49.60 -21.29
C GLU A 197 -15.47 48.70 -20.42
N LYS A 198 -16.65 49.22 -20.07
CA LYS A 198 -17.67 48.46 -19.35
C LYS A 198 -18.21 47.31 -20.21
N GLU A 199 -18.54 47.57 -21.47
CA GLU A 199 -18.98 46.52 -22.40
C GLU A 199 -17.90 45.44 -22.55
N GLN A 200 -16.65 45.83 -22.79
CA GLN A 200 -15.55 44.87 -22.96
C GLN A 200 -15.36 43.98 -21.73
N SER A 201 -15.42 44.57 -20.53
CA SER A 201 -15.29 43.82 -19.28
C SER A 201 -16.48 42.85 -19.06
N LEU A 202 -17.69 43.26 -19.44
CA LEU A 202 -18.89 42.41 -19.36
C LEU A 202 -18.90 41.30 -20.42
N LEU A 203 -18.36 41.53 -21.62
CA LEU A 203 -18.17 40.48 -22.63
C LEU A 203 -17.20 39.42 -22.14
N ALA A 204 -16.05 39.83 -21.58
CA ALA A 204 -15.08 38.90 -21.00
C ALA A 204 -15.68 38.13 -19.81
N ALA A 205 -16.45 38.81 -18.94
CA ALA A 205 -17.17 38.14 -17.85
C ALA A 205 -18.17 37.10 -18.37
N LYS A 206 -18.92 37.44 -19.43
CA LYS A 206 -19.89 36.53 -20.07
C LYS A 206 -19.18 35.29 -20.62
N GLU A 207 -18.09 35.47 -21.34
CA GLU A 207 -17.29 34.38 -21.91
C GLU A 207 -16.82 33.40 -20.82
N LYS A 208 -16.27 33.92 -19.72
CA LYS A 208 -15.81 33.11 -18.59
C LYS A 208 -16.94 32.36 -17.89
N LEU A 209 -18.11 32.98 -17.69
CA LEU A 209 -19.26 32.33 -17.08
C LEU A 209 -19.92 31.28 -17.98
N VAL A 210 -19.95 31.50 -19.30
CA VAL A 210 -20.38 30.47 -20.28
C VAL A 210 -19.39 29.31 -20.28
N SER A 211 -18.09 29.59 -20.31
CA SER A 211 -17.04 28.58 -20.22
C SER A 211 -17.17 27.76 -18.93
N CYS A 212 -17.42 28.40 -17.79
CA CYS A 212 -17.71 27.69 -16.54
C CYS A 212 -18.89 26.72 -16.71
N ALA A 213 -20.05 27.19 -17.18
CA ALA A 213 -21.25 26.36 -17.26
C ALA A 213 -21.06 25.17 -18.21
N THR A 214 -20.42 25.40 -19.36
CA THR A 214 -20.13 24.35 -20.36
C THR A 214 -19.13 23.34 -19.83
N ALA A 215 -18.01 23.80 -19.26
CA ALA A 215 -16.98 22.91 -18.74
C ALA A 215 -17.50 22.16 -17.50
N ALA A 216 -18.15 22.83 -16.55
CA ALA A 216 -18.73 22.17 -15.36
C ALA A 216 -19.69 21.04 -15.72
N LYS A 217 -20.41 21.16 -16.86
CA LYS A 217 -21.32 20.12 -17.34
C LYS A 217 -20.58 18.81 -17.68
N THR A 218 -19.40 18.88 -18.28
CA THR A 218 -18.62 17.67 -18.58
C THR A 218 -18.21 16.91 -17.31
N PHE A 219 -17.93 17.63 -16.22
CA PHE A 219 -17.65 17.04 -14.90
C PHE A 219 -18.92 16.58 -14.17
N ALA A 220 -20.07 17.21 -14.44
CA ALA A 220 -21.37 16.78 -13.89
C ALA A 220 -21.87 15.46 -14.50
N ASP A 221 -21.55 15.23 -15.76
CA ASP A 221 -21.87 13.98 -16.46
C ASP A 221 -20.90 12.83 -16.07
N ASP A 222 -19.77 13.15 -15.43
CA ASP A 222 -18.79 12.16 -14.96
C ASP A 222 -19.17 11.59 -13.58
N LYS A 223 -19.69 10.36 -13.57
CA LYS A 223 -20.09 9.61 -12.36
C LYS A 223 -18.99 9.46 -11.31
N SER A 224 -17.71 9.55 -11.67
CA SER A 224 -16.60 9.36 -10.73
C SER A 224 -16.39 10.55 -9.78
N ILE A 225 -16.95 11.72 -10.13
CA ILE A 225 -16.74 12.98 -9.40
C ILE A 225 -18.00 13.84 -9.26
N SER A 226 -19.08 13.55 -9.99
CA SER A 226 -20.28 14.40 -10.03
C SER A 226 -21.00 14.55 -8.69
N ALA A 227 -20.85 13.56 -7.80
CA ALA A 227 -21.38 13.58 -6.43
C ALA A 227 -20.41 14.20 -5.41
N LEU A 228 -19.15 14.47 -5.77
CA LEU A 228 -18.17 15.04 -4.87
C LEU A 228 -18.37 16.56 -4.76
N ALA A 229 -18.47 17.04 -3.53
CA ALA A 229 -18.49 18.47 -3.25
C ALA A 229 -17.06 18.96 -3.05
N PHE A 230 -16.58 19.79 -3.96
CA PHE A 230 -15.23 20.33 -3.92
C PHE A 230 -15.19 21.62 -3.11
N THR A 231 -14.20 21.75 -2.24
CA THR A 231 -13.97 22.97 -1.46
C THR A 231 -13.53 24.09 -2.40
N VAL A 232 -14.34 25.15 -2.46
CA VAL A 232 -14.07 26.32 -3.28
C VAL A 232 -13.45 27.41 -2.40
N PRO A 233 -12.36 28.09 -2.81
CA PRO A 233 -11.62 29.02 -1.96
C PRO A 233 -12.44 30.16 -1.31
N GLU A 234 -13.61 30.50 -1.86
CA GLU A 234 -14.44 31.64 -1.42
C GLU A 234 -15.94 31.29 -1.33
N GLY A 235 -16.27 30.02 -1.01
CA GLY A 235 -17.67 29.61 -0.98
C GLY A 235 -17.94 28.31 -0.25
N LYS A 236 -19.22 27.94 -0.23
CA LYS A 236 -19.62 26.59 0.20
C LYS A 236 -19.05 25.56 -0.76
N PRO A 237 -18.74 24.34 -0.30
CA PRO A 237 -18.39 23.25 -1.21
C PRO A 237 -19.46 23.09 -2.29
N LEU A 238 -19.03 22.95 -3.54
CA LEU A 238 -19.92 22.81 -4.69
C LEU A 238 -19.63 21.51 -5.43
N THR A 239 -20.68 20.80 -5.82
CA THR A 239 -20.58 19.73 -6.81
C THR A 239 -20.51 20.29 -8.22
N PRO A 240 -20.01 19.54 -9.22
CA PRO A 240 -20.06 19.96 -10.61
C PRO A 240 -21.46 20.37 -11.09
N THR A 241 -22.49 19.60 -10.73
CA THR A 241 -23.89 19.92 -11.05
C THR A 241 -24.35 21.24 -10.43
N GLN A 242 -23.97 21.51 -9.17
CA GLN A 242 -24.31 22.78 -8.52
C GLN A 242 -23.58 23.95 -9.16
N LEU A 243 -22.33 23.77 -9.61
CA LEU A 243 -21.56 24.81 -10.28
C LEU A 243 -22.19 25.23 -11.61
N VAL A 244 -22.71 24.28 -12.41
CA VAL A 244 -23.45 24.60 -13.65
C VAL A 244 -24.58 25.59 -13.36
N GLY A 245 -25.41 25.29 -12.36
CA GLY A 245 -26.51 26.17 -11.97
C GLY A 245 -26.04 27.53 -11.43
N THR A 246 -24.95 27.54 -10.65
CA THR A 246 -24.36 28.77 -10.11
C THR A 246 -23.83 29.68 -11.23
N CYS A 247 -23.12 29.14 -12.22
CA CYS A 247 -22.61 29.90 -13.35
C CYS A 247 -23.73 30.43 -14.25
N GLN A 248 -24.78 29.64 -14.51
CA GLN A 248 -25.96 30.11 -15.24
C GLN A 248 -26.72 31.23 -14.49
N LYS A 249 -26.80 31.16 -13.16
CA LYS A 249 -27.40 32.23 -12.35
C LYS A 249 -26.56 33.51 -12.40
N ALA A 250 -25.24 33.40 -12.35
CA ALA A 250 -24.31 34.53 -12.47
C ALA A 250 -24.31 35.17 -13.87
N LEU A 251 -24.61 34.40 -14.93
CA LEU A 251 -24.67 34.90 -16.30
C LEU A 251 -25.78 35.95 -16.50
N LYS A 252 -26.95 35.74 -15.89
CA LYS A 252 -28.14 36.60 -16.06
C LYS A 252 -27.87 38.09 -15.79
N PRO A 253 -27.30 38.50 -14.63
CA PRO A 253 -27.00 39.91 -14.38
C PRO A 253 -25.96 40.48 -15.35
N VAL A 254 -24.95 39.71 -15.75
CA VAL A 254 -23.95 40.14 -16.77
C VAL A 254 -24.64 40.45 -18.10
N GLU A 255 -25.56 39.61 -18.56
CA GLU A 255 -26.28 39.85 -19.81
C GLU A 255 -27.20 41.07 -19.76
N VAL A 256 -27.83 41.34 -18.61
CA VAL A 256 -28.65 42.54 -18.39
C VAL A 256 -27.78 43.79 -18.42
N GLU A 257 -26.66 43.78 -17.69
CA GLU A 257 -25.71 44.90 -17.66
C GLU A 257 -25.08 45.16 -19.04
N LEU A 258 -24.77 44.10 -19.78
CA LEU A 258 -24.20 44.19 -21.13
C LEU A 258 -25.17 44.87 -22.10
N LYS A 259 -26.44 44.44 -22.11
CA LYS A 259 -27.50 45.09 -22.92
C LYS A 259 -27.66 46.56 -22.56
N ALA A 260 -27.53 46.92 -21.28
CA ALA A 260 -27.60 48.31 -20.83
C ALA A 260 -26.39 49.14 -21.31
N ALA A 261 -25.17 48.59 -21.25
CA ALA A 261 -23.96 49.26 -21.76
C ALA A 261 -24.04 49.50 -23.27
N GLN A 262 -24.46 48.50 -24.05
CA GLN A 262 -24.66 48.59 -25.49
C GLN A 262 -25.69 49.64 -25.89
N LYS A 263 -26.81 49.75 -25.15
CA LYS A 263 -27.81 50.80 -25.38
C LYS A 263 -27.24 52.21 -25.15
N LYS A 264 -26.31 52.38 -24.20
CA LYS A 264 -25.66 53.67 -23.93
C LYS A 264 -24.65 54.04 -25.01
N LEU A 265 -23.95 53.07 -25.59
CA LEU A 265 -23.03 53.28 -26.71
C LEU A 265 -23.75 53.72 -27.98
N LYS A 266 -24.90 53.12 -28.30
CA LYS A 266 -25.72 53.50 -29.47
C LYS A 266 -26.38 54.89 -29.37
N LYS A 267 -26.32 55.55 -28.20
CA LYS A 267 -26.88 56.89 -27.94
C LYS A 267 -25.81 57.99 -27.91
N LYS A 268 -24.54 57.64 -28.03
CA LYS A 268 -23.41 58.57 -28.24
C LYS A 268 -23.06 58.59 -29.71
#